data_AF-A0A0X3P6G2-F1
#
_entry.id   AF-A0A0X3P6G2-F1
#
_cell.length_a   1.000
_cell.length_b   1.000
_cell.length_c   1.000
_cell.angle_alpha   90.00
_cell.angle_beta   90.00
_cell.angle_gamma   90.00
#
_symmetry.space_group_name_H-M   'P 1'
#
loop_
_entity.id
_entity.type
_entity.pdbx_description
1 polymer ?
#
loop_
_entity_poly.entity_id
_entity_poly.type
_entity_poly.pdbx_seq_one_letter_code
_entity_poly.pdbx_strand_id
1 'polypeptide(L)'
;MCAHTGSGNSTSSSAVESDDASPEYPRPSGPQGTPSKAERHRHSGSASDPGDFTASQLDPYGDGTPQSRRGTVGSAGSATPALDGHKASPSRLLPEAVEPCEKCKNLEDQLRALHNEHTSTSNRLNATLAELHSVKKSTEELETRLKAERTLFEEKTAGFEEKLEQLSSRMEALLKNYQGYRRATEAEFTRLTREREAAQMEMLEVEEHYQILLGKRRDAAAEMAAPIDLPSNKTDLELYTLQMREDMLSLNVARQELLRRLNDQTESHRVQLAEERRQRIQAETALRQHTVESREKIDQLIRANEAYTQSAAARAATERAAEHAAMESKLAKARVQELEGALANANEEIVNLRHKVSTLRTDLADSEKTQKDFVVLSQHLQVQLEKQRAQNEEVRWQDPEDVSHCASCETTFPAGNAGLRLKTNCKHCGKIFCPDCLSKQVPPQGQRSKPALVCDLCHTLLVNEAAPYFSRGSFSANKIKLPVSPSPASPSSTERLHNRLLDLVQPHRTAAPPEAAAPPAPPRPVRPPPYRPRGSAVSLPETAATAASPAAVSQTLRSSPVLTPTAAFTKREELSPSQ
;
A
#
# COMPACT_ATOMS: atom_id res chain seq x y z
N MET A 1 25.49 106.00 -9.99
CA MET A 1 26.81 106.68 -10.00
C MET A 1 27.89 105.62 -10.15
N CYS A 2 28.79 105.83 -11.11
CA CYS A 2 30.01 105.09 -11.44
C CYS A 2 29.90 103.69 -12.06
N ALA A 3 30.82 103.45 -13.00
CA ALA A 3 30.78 102.55 -14.13
C ALA A 3 32.04 101.64 -14.18
N HIS A 4 32.07 100.77 -15.22
CA HIS A 4 33.22 100.02 -15.78
C HIS A 4 33.72 98.77 -15.03
N THR A 5 34.21 97.67 -15.64
CA THR A 5 34.04 96.91 -16.93
C THR A 5 35.02 95.72 -16.85
N GLY A 6 34.67 94.59 -17.49
CA GLY A 6 35.60 93.58 -18.03
C GLY A 6 35.76 92.28 -17.23
N SER A 7 36.04 91.11 -17.80
CA SER A 7 36.07 90.60 -19.19
C SER A 7 36.37 89.09 -19.09
N GLY A 8 35.93 88.29 -20.07
CA GLY A 8 36.38 86.90 -20.24
C GLY A 8 35.66 86.11 -21.35
N ASN A 9 36.17 86.20 -22.59
CA ASN A 9 36.51 85.11 -23.54
C ASN A 9 35.59 83.86 -23.66
N SER A 10 35.21 83.30 -24.83
CA SER A 10 35.70 83.35 -26.21
C SER A 10 34.65 82.76 -27.19
N THR A 11 34.78 83.14 -28.45
CA THR A 11 34.03 82.81 -29.68
C THR A 11 34.40 81.48 -30.37
N SER A 12 33.38 80.81 -30.95
CA SER A 12 33.23 80.22 -32.33
C SER A 12 34.43 79.54 -33.04
N SER A 13 34.32 78.56 -33.97
CA SER A 13 33.33 78.30 -35.04
C SER A 13 33.62 76.96 -35.77
N SER A 14 32.57 76.28 -36.27
CA SER A 14 32.39 75.54 -37.56
C SER A 14 33.44 74.59 -38.22
N ALA A 15 33.00 73.38 -38.65
CA ALA A 15 33.22 72.74 -39.98
C ALA A 15 32.42 71.40 -40.13
N VAL A 16 31.50 71.20 -41.10
CA VAL A 16 31.54 70.66 -42.50
C VAL A 16 31.71 69.12 -42.67
N GLU A 17 30.84 68.56 -43.54
CA GLU A 17 30.66 67.17 -44.04
C GLU A 17 31.90 66.48 -44.66
N SER A 18 31.93 65.12 -44.67
CA SER A 18 32.13 64.21 -45.84
C SER A 18 32.46 62.74 -45.47
N ASP A 19 31.70 61.81 -46.05
CA ASP A 19 31.96 60.46 -46.64
C ASP A 19 32.86 59.33 -46.05
N ASP A 20 32.30 58.12 -46.22
CA ASP A 20 32.86 56.77 -46.52
C ASP A 20 33.83 56.02 -45.58
N ALA A 21 33.38 54.86 -45.05
CA ALA A 21 34.04 53.55 -45.17
C ALA A 21 33.35 52.46 -44.30
N SER A 22 33.09 51.30 -44.90
CA SER A 22 32.64 50.04 -44.26
C SER A 22 33.71 49.41 -43.36
N PRO A 23 33.37 48.41 -42.51
CA PRO A 23 33.60 47.03 -42.96
C PRO A 23 32.53 45.99 -42.56
N GLU A 24 32.61 44.88 -43.30
CA GLU A 24 31.77 43.67 -43.34
C GLU A 24 31.84 42.74 -42.10
N TYR A 25 30.67 42.16 -41.75
CA TYR A 25 30.30 40.75 -41.43
C TYR A 25 31.31 39.76 -40.75
N PRO A 26 30.84 38.75 -39.95
CA PRO A 26 29.87 37.76 -40.44
C PRO A 26 28.84 37.11 -39.47
N ARG A 27 27.77 36.62 -40.12
CA ARG A 27 26.75 35.67 -39.65
C ARG A 27 27.28 34.22 -39.62
N PRO A 28 26.65 33.31 -38.86
CA PRO A 28 27.03 31.90 -38.78
C PRO A 28 26.41 31.06 -39.91
N SER A 29 27.22 30.16 -40.47
CA SER A 29 26.85 29.16 -41.47
C SER A 29 26.52 27.81 -40.81
N GLY A 30 25.40 27.20 -41.21
CA GLY A 30 25.15 25.76 -41.01
C GLY A 30 26.02 24.89 -41.92
N PRO A 31 25.85 23.56 -41.89
CA PRO A 31 25.22 22.93 -43.06
C PRO A 31 24.32 21.72 -42.75
N GLN A 32 23.36 21.49 -43.65
CA GLN A 32 22.67 20.21 -43.85
C GLN A 32 23.51 19.27 -44.74
N GLY A 33 23.35 17.96 -44.52
CA GLY A 33 23.70 16.93 -45.48
C GLY A 33 23.22 15.54 -45.01
N THR A 34 22.20 14.99 -45.65
CA THR A 34 21.84 13.55 -45.61
C THR A 34 22.63 12.83 -46.73
N PRO A 35 22.85 11.49 -46.67
CA PRO A 35 21.83 10.56 -47.22
C PRO A 35 21.76 9.14 -46.60
N SER A 36 20.58 8.52 -46.76
CA SER A 36 20.25 7.10 -47.08
C SER A 36 20.83 5.87 -46.34
N LYS A 37 19.86 5.01 -45.93
CA LYS A 37 19.80 3.53 -45.95
C LYS A 37 20.76 2.70 -45.08
N ALA A 38 20.18 1.91 -44.16
CA ALA A 38 20.18 0.42 -44.25
C ALA A 38 19.40 -0.22 -43.09
N GLU A 39 18.49 -1.13 -43.45
CA GLU A 39 17.87 -2.14 -42.59
C GLU A 39 18.92 -3.08 -41.96
N ARG A 40 18.64 -3.58 -40.74
CA ARG A 40 18.82 -5.00 -40.42
C ARG A 40 18.08 -5.44 -39.14
N HIS A 41 17.12 -6.33 -39.37
CA HIS A 41 16.62 -7.34 -38.44
C HIS A 41 17.73 -8.30 -37.96
N ARG A 42 17.58 -8.81 -36.72
CA ARG A 42 17.74 -10.22 -36.25
C ARG A 42 17.48 -10.21 -34.72
N HIS A 43 16.41 -10.77 -34.17
CA HIS A 43 16.03 -12.18 -33.97
C HIS A 43 17.09 -13.10 -33.32
N SER A 44 16.71 -13.53 -32.10
CA SER A 44 16.69 -14.91 -31.54
C SER A 44 17.97 -15.63 -31.08
N GLY A 45 17.85 -16.25 -29.90
CA GLY A 45 18.62 -17.39 -29.37
C GLY A 45 18.88 -17.23 -27.87
N SER A 46 18.02 -17.64 -26.93
CA SER A 46 17.63 -18.99 -26.47
C SER A 46 18.78 -19.89 -25.98
N ALA A 47 18.77 -20.10 -24.65
CA ALA A 47 18.87 -21.38 -23.94
C ALA A 47 20.24 -21.95 -23.50
N SER A 48 20.33 -22.13 -22.16
CA SER A 48 20.80 -23.31 -21.39
C SER A 48 22.29 -23.45 -21.01
N ASP A 49 22.55 -23.25 -19.69
CA ASP A 49 23.16 -24.14 -18.65
C ASP A 49 23.95 -25.41 -19.05
N PRO A 50 24.82 -26.03 -18.19
CA PRO A 50 24.87 -25.96 -16.70
C PRO A 50 26.25 -26.00 -15.97
N GLY A 51 26.23 -25.71 -14.65
CA GLY A 51 26.97 -26.39 -13.55
C GLY A 51 28.47 -26.04 -13.31
N ASP A 52 29.05 -26.06 -12.10
CA ASP A 52 28.58 -26.39 -10.74
C ASP A 52 29.70 -26.13 -9.68
N PHE A 53 29.34 -26.07 -8.38
CA PHE A 53 30.15 -26.10 -7.11
C PHE A 53 31.05 -24.90 -6.72
N THR A 54 31.03 -24.32 -5.50
CA THR A 54 30.85 -24.84 -4.10
C THR A 54 30.11 -23.81 -3.19
N ALA A 55 29.02 -24.15 -2.48
CA ALA A 55 28.91 -24.61 -1.06
C ALA A 55 29.77 -23.82 -0.04
N SER A 56 29.25 -23.17 1.01
CA SER A 56 28.52 -23.70 2.18
C SER A 56 27.91 -22.54 3.03
N GLN A 57 26.61 -22.54 3.36
CA GLN A 57 25.98 -23.03 4.62
C GLN A 57 26.25 -22.14 5.87
N LEU A 58 25.32 -21.70 6.72
CA LEU A 58 23.97 -22.14 7.13
C LEU A 58 23.23 -21.01 7.93
N ASP A 59 21.90 -20.92 7.72
CA ASP A 59 20.83 -20.41 8.61
C ASP A 59 20.62 -21.36 9.84
N PRO A 60 19.72 -21.19 10.86
CA PRO A 60 18.34 -20.65 10.74
C PRO A 60 17.62 -20.07 12.00
N TYR A 61 16.33 -19.73 11.79
CA TYR A 61 15.20 -19.47 12.73
C TYR A 61 15.16 -18.09 13.42
N GLY A 62 14.00 -17.45 13.65
CA GLY A 62 12.61 -17.89 13.54
C GLY A 62 11.74 -17.01 14.47
N ASP A 63 10.53 -16.76 14.00
CA ASP A 63 9.42 -15.91 14.46
C ASP A 63 9.01 -15.98 15.96
N GLY A 64 8.27 -14.96 16.44
CA GLY A 64 7.49 -15.11 17.69
C GLY A 64 7.08 -13.83 18.44
N THR A 65 5.83 -13.40 18.22
CA THR A 65 5.06 -12.47 19.06
C THR A 65 4.81 -13.03 20.48
N PRO A 66 4.39 -12.20 21.47
CA PRO A 66 2.98 -12.32 21.87
C PRO A 66 2.27 -11.04 22.35
N GLN A 67 0.95 -11.06 22.23
CA GLN A 67 -0.01 -10.18 22.90
C GLN A 67 -0.31 -10.63 24.36
N SER A 68 -0.50 -9.62 25.22
CA SER A 68 -1.49 -9.51 26.30
C SER A 68 -1.55 -10.55 27.44
N ARG A 69 -1.27 -10.08 28.67
CA ARG A 69 -2.13 -10.38 29.84
C ARG A 69 -2.08 -9.28 30.89
N ARG A 70 -3.22 -8.59 31.04
CA ARG A 70 -3.59 -7.84 32.26
C ARG A 70 -3.70 -8.81 33.44
N GLY A 71 -3.12 -8.41 34.57
CA GLY A 71 -3.42 -8.96 35.89
C GLY A 71 -3.27 -7.83 36.91
N THR A 72 -4.38 -7.23 37.31
CA THR A 72 -4.50 -6.28 38.43
C THR A 72 -4.96 -7.01 39.68
N VAL A 73 -4.14 -7.01 40.72
CA VAL A 73 -4.48 -7.18 42.15
C VAL A 73 -3.30 -6.51 42.90
N GLY A 74 -3.39 -5.64 43.91
CA GLY A 74 -4.46 -5.38 44.87
C GLY A 74 -3.99 -5.75 46.28
N SER A 75 -3.45 -4.76 47.02
CA SER A 75 -3.57 -4.58 48.48
C SER A 75 -2.64 -5.29 49.49
N ALA A 76 -2.43 -4.53 50.59
CA ALA A 76 -1.95 -4.84 51.95
C ALA A 76 -0.47 -5.25 52.11
N GLY A 77 0.35 -4.70 53.02
CA GLY A 77 0.06 -4.08 54.31
C GLY A 77 0.14 -5.13 55.43
N SER A 78 1.29 -5.25 56.09
CA SER A 78 1.37 -5.85 57.44
C SER A 78 2.67 -5.46 58.14
N ALA A 79 2.51 -4.76 59.26
CA ALA A 79 3.51 -4.53 60.28
C ALA A 79 3.54 -5.69 61.29
N THR A 80 4.76 -6.07 61.71
CA THR A 80 5.21 -6.56 63.05
C THR A 80 4.54 -7.82 63.65
N PRO A 81 5.03 -8.46 64.76
CA PRO A 81 6.15 -8.16 65.66
C PRO A 81 7.06 -9.36 66.06
N ALA A 82 8.00 -9.05 66.96
CA ALA A 82 9.01 -9.86 67.67
C ALA A 82 8.51 -11.13 68.39
N LEU A 83 9.45 -12.04 68.73
CA LEU A 83 9.54 -12.68 70.05
C LEU A 83 10.97 -13.12 70.40
N ASP A 84 11.36 -12.78 71.62
CA ASP A 84 12.54 -13.17 72.39
C ASP A 84 12.60 -14.67 72.75
N GLY A 85 13.79 -15.14 73.14
CA GLY A 85 13.89 -15.93 74.37
C GLY A 85 14.73 -17.21 74.36
N HIS A 86 15.76 -17.18 75.21
CA HIS A 86 16.27 -18.26 76.10
C HIS A 86 17.52 -19.09 75.74
N LYS A 87 18.60 -18.72 76.44
CA LYS A 87 19.55 -19.55 77.22
C LYS A 87 19.29 -21.06 77.24
N ALA A 88 20.34 -21.85 77.04
CA ALA A 88 20.91 -22.75 78.06
C ALA A 88 22.15 -23.49 77.54
N SER A 89 23.28 -23.36 78.25
CA SER A 89 24.24 -24.46 78.40
C SER A 89 23.60 -25.55 79.27
N PRO A 90 23.92 -26.83 79.02
CA PRO A 90 24.52 -27.60 80.10
C PRO A 90 25.64 -28.54 79.63
N SER A 91 26.68 -28.63 80.46
CA SER A 91 27.69 -29.68 80.42
C SER A 91 27.09 -31.02 80.89
N ARG A 92 27.28 -32.11 80.13
CA ARG A 92 27.52 -33.46 80.71
C ARG A 92 28.01 -34.48 79.66
N LEU A 93 29.22 -34.98 79.94
CA LEU A 93 29.72 -36.36 79.83
C LEU A 93 29.36 -37.19 78.58
N LEU A 94 30.43 -37.60 77.89
CA LEU A 94 30.62 -38.71 76.93
C LEU A 94 29.55 -39.83 76.99
N PRO A 95 29.23 -40.43 75.83
CA PRO A 95 29.95 -41.64 75.45
C PRO A 95 30.67 -41.50 74.11
N GLU A 96 31.89 -42.03 74.12
CA GLU A 96 32.61 -42.65 73.01
C GLU A 96 32.40 -42.07 71.62
N ALA A 97 33.48 -41.43 71.16
CA ALA A 97 33.82 -41.33 69.76
C ALA A 97 33.60 -42.68 69.07
N VAL A 98 32.45 -42.83 68.41
CA VAL A 98 32.45 -43.50 67.12
C VAL A 98 33.32 -42.60 66.27
N GLU A 99 34.56 -43.03 66.05
CA GLU A 99 35.44 -42.49 65.01
C GLU A 99 34.56 -42.00 63.87
N PRO A 100 34.47 -40.68 63.60
CA PRO A 100 33.60 -40.17 62.57
C PRO A 100 34.12 -40.79 61.29
N CYS A 101 33.38 -41.78 60.78
CA CYS A 101 33.74 -42.56 59.61
C CYS A 101 34.43 -41.63 58.62
N GLU A 102 35.72 -41.83 58.34
CA GLU A 102 36.51 -40.85 57.57
C GLU A 102 35.85 -40.56 56.21
N LYS A 103 35.11 -41.53 55.67
CA LYS A 103 34.26 -41.34 54.49
C LYS A 103 33.10 -40.36 54.72
N CYS A 104 32.41 -40.41 55.86
CA CYS A 104 31.35 -39.45 56.20
C CYS A 104 31.91 -38.04 56.42
N LYS A 105 33.06 -37.89 57.08
CA LYS A 105 33.72 -36.58 57.26
C LYS A 105 34.18 -35.99 55.92
N ASN A 106 34.76 -36.82 55.04
CA ASN A 106 35.09 -36.43 53.67
C ASN A 106 33.86 -36.06 52.84
N LEU A 107 32.73 -36.77 53.00
CA LEU A 107 31.47 -36.41 52.32
C LEU A 107 30.89 -35.10 52.85
N GLU A 108 30.95 -34.84 54.16
CA GLU A 108 30.55 -33.56 54.76
C GLU A 108 31.43 -32.39 54.31
N ASP A 109 32.75 -32.60 54.21
CA ASP A 109 33.69 -31.62 53.70
C ASP A 109 33.45 -31.36 52.19
N GLN A 110 33.14 -32.40 51.40
CA GLN A 110 32.73 -32.26 50.00
C GLN A 110 31.39 -31.52 49.86
N LEU A 111 30.40 -31.83 50.71
CA LEU A 111 29.12 -31.12 50.71
C LEU A 111 29.28 -29.66 51.13
N ARG A 112 30.13 -29.36 52.12
CA ARG A 112 30.48 -27.97 52.51
C ARG A 112 31.21 -27.25 51.37
N ALA A 113 32.14 -27.91 50.68
CA ALA A 113 32.81 -27.35 49.52
C ALA A 113 31.82 -27.03 48.39
N LEU A 114 30.94 -27.96 48.04
CA LEU A 114 29.88 -27.76 47.04
C LEU A 114 28.88 -26.68 47.47
N HIS A 115 28.53 -26.61 48.75
CA HIS A 115 27.65 -25.57 49.28
C HIS A 115 28.31 -24.18 49.22
N ASN A 116 29.60 -24.09 49.53
CA ASN A 116 30.38 -22.86 49.42
C ASN A 116 30.58 -22.44 47.95
N GLU A 117 30.77 -23.39 47.03
CA GLU A 117 30.81 -23.12 45.59
C GLU A 117 29.44 -22.65 45.07
N HIS A 118 28.35 -23.31 45.47
CA HIS A 118 26.99 -22.91 45.09
C HIS A 118 26.63 -21.52 45.63
N THR A 119 26.98 -21.20 46.88
CA THR A 119 26.75 -19.86 47.45
C THR A 119 27.65 -18.82 46.80
N SER A 120 28.92 -19.13 46.50
CA SER A 120 29.83 -18.23 45.77
C SER A 120 29.34 -17.95 44.36
N THR A 121 28.92 -18.99 43.61
CA THR A 121 28.35 -18.83 42.27
C THR A 121 27.01 -18.11 42.28
N SER A 122 26.13 -18.39 43.25
CA SER A 122 24.87 -17.66 43.45
C SER A 122 25.09 -16.19 43.78
N ASN A 123 26.05 -15.86 44.65
CA ASN A 123 26.41 -14.49 44.97
C ASN A 123 27.00 -13.76 43.75
N ARG A 124 27.84 -14.43 42.95
CA ARG A 124 28.36 -13.90 41.68
C ARG A 124 27.23 -13.66 40.68
N LEU A 125 26.29 -14.60 40.54
CA LEU A 125 25.13 -14.45 39.66
C LEU A 125 24.26 -13.26 40.09
N ASN A 126 23.97 -13.14 41.37
CA ASN A 126 23.20 -12.02 41.92
C ASN A 126 23.93 -10.66 41.73
N ALA A 127 25.26 -10.62 41.86
CA ALA A 127 26.04 -9.43 41.55
C ALA A 127 25.96 -9.06 40.06
N THR A 128 26.11 -10.04 39.15
CA THR A 128 25.96 -9.78 37.71
C THR A 128 24.54 -9.37 37.32
N LEU A 129 23.51 -9.89 37.98
CA LEU A 129 22.12 -9.47 37.79
C LEU A 129 21.90 -8.03 38.27
N ALA A 130 22.47 -7.64 39.41
CA ALA A 130 22.40 -6.27 39.90
C ALA A 130 23.12 -5.29 38.96
N GLU A 131 24.28 -5.66 38.43
CA GLU A 131 25.00 -4.87 37.42
C GLU A 131 24.19 -4.74 36.12
N LEU A 132 23.60 -5.83 35.62
CA LEU A 132 22.73 -5.80 34.45
C LEU A 132 21.50 -4.91 34.67
N HIS A 133 20.88 -4.96 35.85
CA HIS A 133 19.77 -4.07 36.19
C HIS A 133 20.19 -2.60 36.24
N SER A 134 21.38 -2.31 36.78
CA SER A 134 21.95 -0.95 36.81
C SER A 134 22.23 -0.42 35.40
N VAL A 135 22.84 -1.22 34.54
CA VAL A 135 23.10 -0.88 33.13
C VAL A 135 21.79 -0.69 32.38
N LYS A 136 20.80 -1.58 32.56
CA LYS A 136 19.49 -1.43 31.91
C LYS A 136 18.83 -0.11 32.31
N LYS A 137 18.83 0.23 33.59
CA LYS A 137 18.27 1.49 34.09
C LYS A 137 19.00 2.71 33.49
N SER A 138 20.33 2.69 33.44
CA SER A 138 21.10 3.81 32.85
C SER A 138 20.87 3.92 31.34
N THR A 139 20.67 2.81 30.63
CA THR A 139 20.30 2.85 29.20
C THR A 139 18.92 3.45 28.98
N GLU A 140 17.92 3.09 29.79
CA GLU A 140 16.57 3.67 29.71
C GLU A 140 16.57 5.18 30.03
N GLU A 141 17.35 5.61 31.02
CA GLU A 141 17.54 7.02 31.36
C GLU A 141 18.25 7.79 30.23
N LEU A 142 19.26 7.21 29.59
CA LEU A 142 19.93 7.81 28.44
C LEU A 142 18.99 7.90 27.23
N GLU A 143 18.22 6.86 26.93
CA GLU A 143 17.25 6.87 25.84
C GLU A 143 16.18 7.95 26.03
N THR A 144 15.66 8.10 27.25
CA THR A 144 14.66 9.13 27.54
C THR A 144 15.23 10.53 27.42
N ARG A 145 16.48 10.75 27.88
CA ARG A 145 17.18 12.03 27.67
C ARG A 145 17.42 12.34 26.20
N LEU A 146 17.92 11.37 25.42
CA LEU A 146 18.15 11.56 23.99
C LEU A 146 16.84 11.82 23.23
N LYS A 147 15.74 11.16 23.60
CA LYS A 147 14.40 11.44 23.05
C LYS A 147 13.97 12.86 23.37
N ALA A 148 14.14 13.33 24.61
CA ALA A 148 13.79 14.68 25.02
C ALA A 148 14.64 15.75 24.28
N GLU A 149 15.95 15.55 24.19
CA GLU A 149 16.85 16.43 23.44
C GLU A 149 16.46 16.48 21.97
N ARG A 150 16.19 15.33 21.35
CA ARG A 150 15.73 15.25 19.96
C ARG A 150 14.44 16.06 19.76
N THR A 151 13.44 15.91 20.63
CA THR A 151 12.19 16.68 20.51
C THR A 151 12.41 18.18 20.65
N LEU A 152 13.30 18.61 21.55
CA LEU A 152 13.65 20.03 21.71
C LEU A 152 14.40 20.59 20.50
N PHE A 153 15.27 19.79 19.88
CA PHE A 153 15.95 20.18 18.65
C PHE A 153 14.98 20.26 17.48
N GLU A 154 14.04 19.30 17.35
CA GLU A 154 13.00 19.32 16.33
C GLU A 154 12.10 20.57 16.47
N GLU A 155 11.67 20.91 17.69
CA GLU A 155 10.88 22.13 17.95
C GLU A 155 11.65 23.41 17.60
N LYS A 156 12.93 23.51 18.00
CA LYS A 156 13.78 24.67 17.67
C LYS A 156 13.99 24.79 16.16
N THR A 157 14.20 23.67 15.48
CA THR A 157 14.43 23.64 14.03
C THR A 157 13.16 24.11 13.30
N ALA A 158 11.99 23.57 13.68
CA ALA A 158 10.70 24.03 13.16
C ALA A 158 10.46 25.53 13.41
N GLY A 159 10.81 26.04 14.60
CA GLY A 159 10.71 27.46 14.91
C GLY A 159 11.66 28.36 14.11
N PHE A 160 12.82 27.85 13.70
CA PHE A 160 13.72 28.58 12.79
C PHE A 160 13.21 28.54 11.34
N GLU A 161 12.70 27.40 10.89
CA GLU A 161 12.09 27.26 9.56
C GLU A 161 10.90 28.20 9.40
N GLU A 162 10.01 28.30 10.41
CA GLU A 162 8.88 29.23 10.39
C GLU A 162 9.36 30.70 10.29
N LYS A 163 10.39 31.07 11.05
CA LYS A 163 10.95 32.43 10.99
C LYS A 163 11.59 32.72 9.64
N LEU A 164 12.28 31.76 9.04
CA LEU A 164 12.86 31.90 7.71
C LEU A 164 11.78 32.11 6.66
N GLU A 165 10.67 31.36 6.73
CA GLU A 165 9.53 31.51 5.82
C GLU A 165 8.84 32.87 5.99
N GLN A 166 8.66 33.32 7.23
CA GLN A 166 8.10 34.66 7.52
C GLN A 166 9.01 35.79 7.01
N LEU A 167 10.33 35.65 7.16
CA LEU A 167 11.29 36.63 6.64
C LEU A 167 11.34 36.61 5.11
N SER A 168 11.31 35.43 4.48
CA SER A 168 11.27 35.26 3.03
C SER A 168 10.05 35.94 2.43
N SER A 169 8.86 35.60 2.92
CA SER A 169 7.59 36.19 2.46
C SER A 169 7.54 37.72 2.67
N ARG A 170 8.07 38.23 3.80
CA ARG A 170 8.18 39.68 4.02
C ARG A 170 9.14 40.34 3.03
N MET A 171 10.26 39.70 2.72
CA MET A 171 11.24 40.21 1.77
C MET A 171 10.67 40.23 0.34
N GLU A 172 9.96 39.19 -0.08
CA GLU A 172 9.24 39.15 -1.35
C GLU A 172 8.19 40.26 -1.46
N ALA A 173 7.40 40.47 -0.41
CA ALA A 173 6.42 41.55 -0.36
C ALA A 173 7.08 42.93 -0.49
N LEU A 174 8.20 43.16 0.20
CA LEU A 174 8.97 44.40 0.10
C LEU A 174 9.53 44.62 -1.30
N LEU A 175 10.09 43.58 -1.92
CA LEU A 175 10.60 43.65 -3.29
C LEU A 175 9.48 43.96 -4.30
N LYS A 176 8.32 43.33 -4.15
CA LYS A 176 7.14 43.60 -5.00
C LYS A 176 6.66 45.03 -4.85
N ASN A 177 6.59 45.54 -3.61
CA ASN A 177 6.20 46.93 -3.35
C ASN A 177 7.21 47.91 -3.92
N TYR A 178 8.52 47.68 -3.74
CA TYR A 178 9.58 48.50 -4.31
C TYR A 178 9.51 48.54 -5.84
N GLN A 179 9.31 47.39 -6.49
CA GLN A 179 9.12 47.33 -7.95
C GLN A 179 7.87 48.12 -8.38
N GLY A 180 6.78 48.05 -7.60
CA GLY A 180 5.57 48.83 -7.83
C GLY A 180 5.84 50.34 -7.77
N TYR A 181 6.49 50.80 -6.70
CA TYR A 181 6.88 52.20 -6.54
C TYR A 181 7.80 52.67 -7.65
N ARG A 182 8.83 51.89 -7.98
CA ARG A 182 9.76 52.21 -9.06
C ARG A 182 9.04 52.40 -10.40
N ARG A 183 8.18 51.46 -10.79
CA ARG A 183 7.40 51.57 -12.04
C ARG A 183 6.47 52.78 -12.05
N ALA A 184 5.81 53.07 -10.93
CA ALA A 184 4.94 54.23 -10.81
C ALA A 184 5.73 55.54 -10.94
N THR A 185 6.87 55.65 -10.26
CA THR A 185 7.75 56.82 -10.35
C THR A 185 8.33 56.99 -11.75
N GLU A 186 8.79 55.91 -12.39
CA GLU A 186 9.27 55.94 -13.77
C GLU A 186 8.15 56.42 -14.73
N ALA A 187 6.92 55.92 -14.56
CA ALA A 187 5.78 56.35 -15.36
C ALA A 187 5.50 57.86 -15.19
N GLU A 188 5.48 58.38 -13.97
CA GLU A 188 5.31 59.81 -13.68
C GLU A 188 6.43 60.65 -14.30
N PHE A 189 7.69 60.22 -14.19
CA PHE A 189 8.81 60.91 -14.84
C PHE A 189 8.65 60.95 -16.36
N THR A 190 8.25 59.85 -16.99
CA THR A 190 8.00 59.86 -18.44
C THR A 190 6.82 60.74 -18.82
N ARG A 191 5.77 60.85 -17.98
CA ARG A 191 4.65 61.76 -18.21
C ARG A 191 5.12 63.20 -18.15
N LEU A 192 5.79 63.59 -17.06
CA LEU A 192 6.29 64.96 -16.86
C LEU A 192 7.30 65.36 -17.94
N THR A 193 8.13 64.43 -18.42
CA THR A 193 9.08 64.69 -19.51
C THR A 193 8.35 65.03 -20.80
N ARG A 194 7.30 64.27 -21.17
CA ARG A 194 6.47 64.55 -22.34
C ARG A 194 5.69 65.85 -22.20
N GLU A 195 5.10 66.11 -21.03
CA GLU A 195 4.37 67.35 -20.76
C GLU A 195 5.29 68.57 -20.86
N ARG A 196 6.52 68.49 -20.32
CA ARG A 196 7.54 69.53 -20.46
C ARG A 196 7.89 69.77 -21.93
N GLU A 197 8.15 68.71 -22.69
CA GLU A 197 8.51 68.81 -24.11
C GLU A 197 7.36 69.41 -24.95
N ALA A 198 6.12 68.99 -24.69
CA ALA A 198 4.94 69.57 -25.34
C ALA A 198 4.81 71.07 -25.04
N ALA A 199 4.91 71.47 -23.76
CA ALA A 199 4.85 72.87 -23.37
C ALA A 199 6.01 73.71 -23.97
N GLN A 200 7.21 73.14 -24.09
CA GLN A 200 8.34 73.80 -24.76
C GLN A 200 8.07 74.04 -26.24
N MET A 201 7.49 73.05 -26.94
CA MET A 201 7.11 73.20 -28.34
C MET A 201 6.02 74.26 -28.52
N GLU A 202 5.00 74.27 -27.67
CA GLU A 202 3.94 75.28 -27.70
C GLU A 202 4.50 76.69 -27.44
N MET A 203 5.43 76.83 -26.49
CA MET A 203 6.10 78.10 -26.23
C MET A 203 6.88 78.60 -27.45
N LEU A 204 7.65 77.72 -28.12
CA LEU A 204 8.38 78.07 -29.34
C LEU A 204 7.44 78.49 -30.48
N GLU A 205 6.31 77.77 -30.64
CA GLU A 205 5.30 78.10 -31.63
C GLU A 205 4.64 79.47 -31.35
N VAL A 206 4.35 79.78 -30.09
CA VAL A 206 3.82 81.10 -29.69
C VAL A 206 4.86 82.20 -29.91
N GLU A 207 6.13 81.96 -29.59
CA GLU A 207 7.22 82.90 -29.85
C GLU A 207 7.36 83.19 -31.36
N GLU A 208 7.33 82.15 -32.20
CA GLU A 208 7.37 82.30 -33.65
C GLU A 208 6.17 83.10 -34.17
N HIS A 209 4.95 82.75 -33.75
CA HIS A 209 3.73 83.48 -34.11
C HIS A 209 3.79 84.94 -33.68
N TYR A 210 4.32 85.22 -32.50
CA TYR A 210 4.49 86.58 -32.00
C TYR A 210 5.47 87.38 -32.85
N GLN A 211 6.62 86.81 -33.22
CA GLN A 211 7.60 87.46 -34.09
C GLN A 211 7.02 87.75 -35.48
N ILE A 212 6.30 86.78 -36.07
CA ILE A 212 5.62 86.95 -37.37
C ILE A 212 4.59 88.10 -37.27
N LEU A 213 3.80 88.14 -36.21
CA LEU A 213 2.78 89.17 -36.04
C LEU A 213 3.41 90.56 -35.84
N LEU A 214 4.50 90.66 -35.08
CA LEU A 214 5.25 91.90 -34.93
C LEU A 214 5.80 92.39 -36.28
N GLY A 215 6.37 91.48 -37.08
CA GLY A 215 6.82 91.77 -38.45
C GLY A 215 5.68 92.33 -39.30
N LYS A 216 4.56 91.60 -39.38
CA LYS A 216 3.37 92.03 -40.13
C LYS A 216 2.82 93.39 -39.67
N ARG A 217 2.79 93.65 -38.35
CA ARG A 217 2.33 94.95 -37.83
C ARG A 217 3.29 96.07 -38.19
N ARG A 218 4.60 95.82 -38.16
CA ARG A 218 5.61 96.78 -38.59
C ARG A 218 5.47 97.11 -40.07
N ASP A 219 5.29 96.09 -40.91
CA ASP A 219 5.12 96.25 -42.36
C ASP A 219 3.82 96.98 -42.67
N ALA A 220 2.70 96.57 -42.08
CA ALA A 220 1.41 97.24 -42.26
C ALA A 220 1.44 98.69 -41.74
N ALA A 221 2.12 98.98 -40.63
CA ALA A 221 2.29 100.35 -40.16
C ALA A 221 3.15 101.19 -41.11
N ALA A 222 4.18 100.60 -41.73
CA ALA A 222 4.99 101.26 -42.75
C ALA A 222 4.19 101.53 -44.03
N GLU A 223 3.35 100.58 -44.47
CA GLU A 223 2.43 100.75 -45.60
C GLU A 223 1.37 101.83 -45.33
N MET A 224 0.76 101.83 -44.15
CA MET A 224 -0.26 102.82 -43.77
C MET A 224 0.32 104.23 -43.56
N ALA A 225 1.60 104.33 -43.19
CA ALA A 225 2.32 105.60 -43.08
C ALA A 225 2.89 106.07 -44.43
N ALA A 226 2.90 105.21 -45.46
CA ALA A 226 3.31 105.60 -46.79
C ALA A 226 2.30 106.60 -47.38
N PRO A 227 2.77 107.67 -48.06
CA PRO A 227 1.88 108.62 -48.72
C PRO A 227 1.00 107.91 -49.75
N ILE A 228 -0.29 108.21 -49.75
CA ILE A 228 -1.23 107.72 -50.77
C ILE A 228 -0.88 108.44 -52.08
N ASP A 229 -0.14 107.77 -52.95
CA ASP A 229 0.22 108.28 -54.28
C ASP A 229 -0.93 108.01 -55.26
N LEU A 230 -1.87 108.95 -55.34
CA LEU A 230 -2.93 108.91 -56.33
C LEU A 230 -2.50 109.68 -57.58
N PRO A 231 -2.55 109.07 -58.79
CA PRO A 231 -2.19 109.76 -60.01
C PRO A 231 -3.06 111.00 -60.24
N SER A 232 -2.41 112.14 -60.52
CA SER A 232 -3.08 113.45 -60.63
C SER A 232 -3.63 113.75 -62.03
N ASN A 233 -3.26 112.97 -63.03
CA ASN A 233 -3.76 113.10 -64.40
C ASN A 233 -4.82 112.01 -64.70
N LYS A 234 -5.73 112.30 -65.63
CA LYS A 234 -6.87 111.43 -65.95
C LYS A 234 -6.42 110.08 -66.54
N THR A 235 -5.44 110.08 -67.44
CA THR A 235 -4.97 108.88 -68.14
C THR A 235 -4.32 107.87 -67.19
N ASP A 236 -3.50 108.34 -66.25
CA ASP A 236 -2.84 107.51 -65.26
C ASP A 236 -3.85 106.99 -64.23
N LEU A 237 -4.91 107.74 -63.93
CA LEU A 237 -6.01 107.25 -63.08
C LEU A 237 -6.82 106.13 -63.77
N GLU A 238 -7.06 106.25 -65.08
CA GLU A 238 -7.69 105.20 -65.90
C GLU A 238 -6.81 103.95 -65.96
N LEU A 239 -5.49 104.12 -66.17
CA LEU A 239 -4.52 103.03 -66.13
C LEU A 239 -4.45 102.37 -64.74
N TYR A 240 -4.41 103.15 -63.67
CA TYR A 240 -4.43 102.66 -62.29
C TYR A 240 -5.71 101.87 -61.99
N THR A 241 -6.87 102.32 -62.49
CA THR A 241 -8.14 101.59 -62.34
C THR A 241 -8.12 100.25 -63.08
N LEU A 242 -7.51 100.21 -64.28
CA LEU A 242 -7.32 98.97 -65.03
C LEU A 242 -6.36 98.02 -64.32
N GLN A 243 -5.25 98.54 -63.80
CA GLN A 243 -4.29 97.78 -63.00
C GLN A 243 -4.96 97.17 -61.76
N MET A 244 -5.74 97.96 -61.01
CA MET A 244 -6.52 97.44 -59.88
C MET A 244 -7.51 96.34 -60.29
N ARG A 245 -8.14 96.45 -61.47
CA ARG A 245 -9.02 95.38 -61.99
C ARG A 245 -8.24 94.13 -62.36
N GLU A 246 -7.07 94.29 -62.98
CA GLU A 246 -6.16 93.18 -63.30
C GLU A 246 -5.67 92.48 -62.03
N ASP A 247 -5.30 93.23 -61.00
CA ASP A 247 -4.91 92.71 -59.67
C ASP A 247 -6.07 91.97 -58.99
N MET A 248 -7.30 92.50 -59.09
CA MET A 248 -8.47 91.80 -58.58
C MET A 248 -8.76 90.51 -59.37
N LEU A 249 -8.52 90.49 -60.67
CA LEU A 249 -8.65 89.27 -61.49
C LEU A 249 -7.57 88.26 -61.12
N SER A 250 -6.31 88.68 -60.98
CA SER A 250 -5.19 87.80 -60.63
C SER A 250 -5.37 87.18 -59.24
N LEU A 251 -5.82 87.96 -58.25
CA LEU A 251 -6.17 87.47 -56.92
C LEU A 251 -7.32 86.47 -56.96
N ASN A 252 -8.35 86.71 -57.78
CA ASN A 252 -9.46 85.77 -57.93
C ASN A 252 -9.01 84.43 -58.55
N VAL A 253 -8.14 84.48 -59.57
CA VAL A 253 -7.55 83.26 -60.18
C VAL A 253 -6.68 82.52 -59.15
N ALA A 254 -5.82 83.23 -58.42
CA ALA A 254 -4.99 82.64 -57.37
C ALA A 254 -5.85 81.98 -56.26
N ARG A 255 -6.94 82.63 -55.84
CA ARG A 255 -7.90 82.08 -54.89
C ARG A 255 -8.58 80.81 -55.42
N GLN A 256 -9.02 80.82 -56.67
CA GLN A 256 -9.65 79.64 -57.29
C GLN A 256 -8.67 78.46 -57.36
N GLU A 257 -7.43 78.71 -57.75
CA GLU A 257 -6.38 77.69 -57.80
C GLU A 257 -6.04 77.15 -56.40
N LEU A 258 -5.98 78.02 -55.38
CA LEU A 258 -5.79 77.59 -54.00
C LEU A 258 -6.95 76.72 -53.49
N LEU A 259 -8.19 77.13 -53.77
CA LEU A 259 -9.38 76.36 -53.42
C LEU A 259 -9.39 75.00 -54.12
N ARG A 260 -8.99 74.95 -55.40
CA ARG A 260 -8.84 73.70 -56.14
C ARG A 260 -7.81 72.79 -55.49
N ARG A 261 -6.61 73.30 -55.18
CA ARG A 261 -5.56 72.53 -54.49
C ARG A 261 -6.00 72.01 -53.14
N LEU A 262 -6.68 72.84 -52.34
CA LEU A 262 -7.19 72.43 -51.02
C LEU A 262 -8.25 71.33 -51.16
N ASN A 263 -9.13 71.44 -52.17
CA ASN A 263 -10.14 70.43 -52.44
C ASN A 263 -9.49 69.11 -52.91
N ASP A 264 -8.50 69.17 -53.80
CA ASP A 264 -7.74 68.01 -54.27
C ASP A 264 -6.99 67.33 -53.11
N GLN A 265 -6.37 68.11 -52.22
CA GLN A 265 -5.71 67.60 -51.01
C GLN A 265 -6.71 66.96 -50.05
N THR A 266 -7.86 67.61 -49.80
CA THR A 266 -8.91 67.07 -48.94
C THR A 266 -9.42 65.74 -49.47
N GLU A 267 -9.62 65.64 -50.79
CA GLU A 267 -10.08 64.39 -51.42
C GLU A 267 -9.01 63.30 -51.39
N SER A 268 -7.75 63.65 -51.65
CA SER A 268 -6.62 62.72 -51.48
C SER A 268 -6.55 62.17 -50.05
N HIS A 269 -6.67 63.03 -49.03
CA HIS A 269 -6.67 62.59 -47.63
C HIS A 269 -7.90 61.74 -47.27
N ARG A 270 -9.07 62.02 -47.85
CA ARG A 270 -10.27 61.17 -47.68
C ARG A 270 -10.06 59.78 -48.25
N VAL A 271 -9.49 59.69 -49.46
CA VAL A 271 -9.19 58.40 -50.11
C VAL A 271 -8.14 57.63 -49.30
N GLN A 272 -7.07 58.29 -48.86
CA GLN A 272 -6.04 57.68 -48.00
C GLN A 272 -6.65 57.14 -46.69
N LEU A 273 -7.48 57.92 -46.02
CA LEU A 273 -8.13 57.49 -44.78
C LEU A 273 -9.09 56.32 -45.01
N ALA A 274 -9.81 56.31 -46.13
CA ALA A 274 -10.67 55.19 -46.50
C ALA A 274 -9.88 53.90 -46.76
N GLU A 275 -8.72 54.02 -47.42
CA GLU A 275 -7.83 52.90 -47.71
C GLU A 275 -7.20 52.32 -46.43
N GLU A 276 -6.67 53.18 -45.56
CA GLU A 276 -6.13 52.79 -44.25
C GLU A 276 -7.19 52.10 -43.38
N ARG A 277 -8.43 52.63 -43.37
CA ARG A 277 -9.55 51.98 -42.68
C ARG A 277 -9.85 50.61 -43.26
N ARG A 278 -9.84 50.46 -44.59
CA ARG A 278 -10.06 49.18 -45.27
C ARG A 278 -8.97 48.18 -44.91
N GLN A 279 -7.71 48.57 -44.97
CA GLN A 279 -6.57 47.73 -44.61
C GLN A 279 -6.62 47.31 -43.14
N ARG A 280 -6.97 48.24 -42.24
CA ARG A 280 -7.16 47.95 -40.81
C ARG A 280 -8.27 46.93 -40.58
N ILE A 281 -9.42 47.09 -41.24
CA ILE A 281 -10.53 46.14 -41.14
C ILE A 281 -10.10 44.77 -41.66
N GLN A 282 -9.42 44.71 -42.81
CA GLN A 282 -8.91 43.45 -43.38
C GLN A 282 -7.93 42.75 -42.43
N ALA A 283 -6.95 43.47 -41.89
CA ALA A 283 -5.99 42.92 -40.93
C ALA A 283 -6.69 42.43 -39.65
N GLU A 284 -7.66 43.18 -39.12
CA GLU A 284 -8.42 42.79 -37.94
C GLU A 284 -9.27 41.54 -38.21
N THR A 285 -9.90 41.43 -39.39
CA THR A 285 -10.64 40.22 -39.78
C THR A 285 -9.74 39.01 -39.93
N ALA A 286 -8.55 39.15 -40.51
CA ALA A 286 -7.57 38.07 -40.63
C ALA A 286 -7.07 37.60 -39.26
N LEU A 287 -6.77 38.53 -38.33
CA LEU A 287 -6.38 38.20 -36.97
C LEU A 287 -7.51 37.50 -36.19
N ARG A 288 -8.77 37.93 -36.38
CA ARG A 288 -9.94 37.25 -35.80
C ARG A 288 -10.07 35.83 -36.32
N GLN A 289 -9.92 35.62 -37.63
CA GLN A 289 -9.95 34.28 -38.24
C GLN A 289 -8.85 33.38 -37.67
N HIS A 290 -7.60 33.86 -37.62
CA HIS A 290 -6.49 33.11 -37.04
C HIS A 290 -6.72 32.77 -35.55
N THR A 291 -7.35 33.68 -34.80
CA THR A 291 -7.73 33.43 -33.40
C THR A 291 -8.78 32.33 -33.29
N VAL A 292 -9.78 32.31 -34.17
CA VAL A 292 -10.80 31.26 -34.22
C VAL A 292 -10.17 29.91 -34.58
N GLU A 293 -9.36 29.85 -35.65
CA GLU A 293 -8.66 28.62 -36.06
C GLU A 293 -7.74 28.08 -34.95
N SER A 294 -7.03 28.96 -34.26
CA SER A 294 -6.19 28.59 -33.12
C SER A 294 -7.02 28.02 -31.96
N ARG A 295 -8.19 28.60 -31.67
CA ARG A 295 -9.11 28.09 -30.65
C ARG A 295 -9.67 26.73 -31.03
N GLU A 296 -10.09 26.55 -32.28
CA GLU A 296 -10.58 25.26 -32.78
C GLU A 296 -9.50 24.18 -32.66
N LYS A 297 -8.24 24.52 -32.95
CA LYS A 297 -7.12 23.60 -32.77
C LYS A 297 -6.87 23.25 -31.31
N ILE A 298 -6.99 24.21 -30.40
CA ILE A 298 -6.92 23.97 -28.95
C ILE A 298 -8.05 23.02 -28.53
N ASP A 299 -9.29 23.26 -28.97
CA ASP A 299 -10.44 22.40 -28.65
C ASP A 299 -10.29 20.98 -29.23
N GLN A 300 -9.68 20.84 -30.40
CA GLN A 300 -9.32 19.54 -30.97
C GLN A 300 -8.28 18.81 -30.10
N LEU A 301 -7.24 19.52 -29.64
CA LEU A 301 -6.21 18.94 -28.77
C LEU A 301 -6.77 18.56 -27.39
N ILE A 302 -7.68 19.36 -26.82
CA ILE A 302 -8.38 19.05 -25.56
C ILE A 302 -9.16 17.75 -25.73
N ARG A 303 -9.99 17.63 -26.78
CA ARG A 303 -10.76 16.40 -27.06
C ARG A 303 -9.87 15.18 -27.29
N ALA A 304 -8.75 15.34 -27.99
CA ALA A 304 -7.79 14.26 -28.18
C ALA A 304 -7.12 13.84 -26.86
N ASN A 305 -6.81 14.79 -25.97
CA ASN A 305 -6.24 14.51 -24.66
C ASN A 305 -7.27 13.81 -23.74
N GLU A 306 -8.52 14.25 -23.76
CA GLU A 306 -9.64 13.59 -23.06
C GLU A 306 -9.83 12.15 -23.55
N ALA A 307 -9.82 11.92 -24.87
CA ALA A 307 -9.90 10.57 -25.43
C ALA A 307 -8.69 9.70 -25.03
N TYR A 308 -7.49 10.27 -25.03
CA TYR A 308 -6.28 9.57 -24.61
C TYR A 308 -6.32 9.20 -23.12
N THR A 309 -6.74 10.13 -22.25
CA THR A 309 -6.85 9.90 -20.80
C THR A 309 -7.96 8.88 -20.48
N GLN A 310 -9.10 8.94 -21.17
CA GLN A 310 -10.14 7.92 -21.07
C GLN A 310 -9.65 6.54 -21.52
N SER A 311 -8.93 6.46 -22.64
CA SER A 311 -8.31 5.22 -23.12
C SER A 311 -7.27 4.66 -22.14
N ALA A 312 -6.45 5.52 -21.54
CA ALA A 312 -5.49 5.11 -20.52
C ALA A 312 -6.18 4.60 -19.26
N ALA A 313 -7.24 5.28 -18.80
CA ALA A 313 -8.05 4.86 -17.66
C ALA A 313 -8.75 3.52 -17.92
N ALA A 314 -9.30 3.32 -19.12
CA ALA A 314 -9.90 2.05 -19.54
C ALA A 314 -8.87 0.91 -19.55
N ARG A 315 -7.67 1.16 -20.10
CA ARG A 315 -6.56 0.18 -20.07
C ARG A 315 -6.16 -0.21 -18.65
N ALA A 316 -5.97 0.78 -17.77
CA ALA A 316 -5.64 0.53 -16.37
C ALA A 316 -6.77 -0.21 -15.61
N ALA A 317 -8.04 0.00 -15.97
CA ALA A 317 -9.16 -0.74 -15.41
C ALA A 317 -9.18 -2.19 -15.91
N THR A 318 -8.91 -2.43 -17.20
CA THR A 318 -8.82 -3.78 -17.75
C THR A 318 -7.64 -4.57 -17.19
N GLU A 319 -6.51 -3.90 -16.94
CA GLU A 319 -5.32 -4.50 -16.33
C GLU A 319 -5.62 -4.94 -14.89
N ARG A 320 -6.20 -4.05 -14.07
CA ARG A 320 -6.64 -4.40 -12.71
C ARG A 320 -7.66 -5.54 -12.69
N ALA A 321 -8.60 -5.56 -13.63
CA ALA A 321 -9.56 -6.66 -13.75
C ALA A 321 -8.88 -7.98 -14.14
N ALA A 322 -7.89 -7.95 -15.03
CA ALA A 322 -7.11 -9.12 -15.42
C ALA A 322 -6.23 -9.64 -14.27
N GLU A 323 -5.61 -8.75 -13.48
CA GLU A 323 -4.86 -9.11 -12.27
C GLU A 323 -5.76 -9.77 -11.22
N HIS A 324 -6.94 -9.20 -10.98
CA HIS A 324 -7.93 -9.78 -10.07
C HIS A 324 -8.37 -11.17 -10.55
N ALA A 325 -8.74 -11.32 -11.83
CA ALA A 325 -9.11 -12.60 -12.40
C ALA A 325 -7.96 -13.63 -12.34
N ALA A 326 -6.71 -13.20 -12.52
CA ALA A 326 -5.53 -14.06 -12.38
C ALA A 326 -5.32 -14.50 -10.92
N MET A 327 -5.55 -13.61 -9.94
CA MET A 327 -5.51 -13.94 -8.52
C MET A 327 -6.60 -14.95 -8.15
N GLU A 328 -7.84 -14.72 -8.59
CA GLU A 328 -8.95 -15.65 -8.38
C GLU A 328 -8.68 -17.01 -9.03
N SER A 329 -8.12 -17.04 -10.25
CA SER A 329 -7.72 -18.29 -10.91
C SER A 329 -6.64 -19.04 -10.11
N LYS A 330 -5.65 -18.34 -9.54
CA LYS A 330 -4.64 -18.96 -8.67
C LYS A 330 -5.25 -19.54 -7.40
N LEU A 331 -6.17 -18.81 -6.75
CA LEU A 331 -6.87 -19.29 -5.56
C LEU A 331 -7.73 -20.52 -5.87
N ALA A 332 -8.47 -20.49 -6.98
CA ALA A 332 -9.28 -21.62 -7.44
C ALA A 332 -8.40 -22.85 -7.73
N LYS A 333 -7.25 -22.67 -8.40
CA LYS A 333 -6.28 -23.76 -8.63
C LYS A 333 -5.75 -24.35 -7.34
N ALA A 334 -5.37 -23.52 -6.37
CA ALA A 334 -4.90 -23.99 -5.06
C ALA A 334 -6.00 -24.80 -4.34
N ARG A 335 -7.26 -24.34 -4.42
CA ARG A 335 -8.40 -25.07 -3.84
C ARG A 335 -8.64 -26.41 -4.51
N VAL A 336 -8.50 -26.49 -5.83
CA VAL A 336 -8.59 -27.76 -6.57
C VAL A 336 -7.48 -28.72 -6.11
N GLN A 337 -6.24 -28.26 -6.01
CA GLN A 337 -5.12 -29.09 -5.54
C GLN A 337 -5.34 -29.62 -4.10
N GLU A 338 -5.87 -28.78 -3.21
CA GLU A 338 -6.22 -29.19 -1.84
C GLU A 338 -7.29 -30.29 -1.84
N LEU A 339 -8.34 -30.13 -2.66
CA LEU A 339 -9.40 -31.12 -2.79
C LEU A 339 -8.92 -32.42 -3.44
N GLU A 340 -8.03 -32.34 -4.43
CA GLU A 340 -7.38 -33.52 -5.03
C GLU A 340 -6.54 -34.27 -4.00
N GLY A 341 -5.78 -33.57 -3.16
CA GLY A 341 -5.03 -34.15 -2.05
C GLY A 341 -5.95 -34.82 -1.02
N ALA A 342 -7.05 -34.16 -0.64
CA ALA A 342 -8.04 -34.75 0.28
C ALA A 342 -8.71 -36.00 -0.31
N LEU A 343 -9.03 -35.99 -1.61
CA LEU A 343 -9.57 -37.14 -2.33
C LEU A 343 -8.56 -38.30 -2.35
N ALA A 344 -7.28 -38.03 -2.61
CA ALA A 344 -6.23 -39.04 -2.61
C ALA A 344 -6.11 -39.72 -1.23
N ASN A 345 -6.07 -38.93 -0.15
CA ASN A 345 -6.00 -39.44 1.21
C ASN A 345 -7.24 -40.29 1.57
N ALA A 346 -8.44 -39.83 1.20
CA ALA A 346 -9.67 -40.59 1.43
C ALA A 346 -9.69 -41.91 0.65
N ASN A 347 -9.18 -41.92 -0.59
CA ASN A 347 -9.05 -43.14 -1.38
C ASN A 347 -8.05 -44.14 -0.74
N GLU A 348 -6.92 -43.65 -0.23
CA GLU A 348 -5.96 -44.48 0.50
C GLU A 348 -6.60 -45.09 1.77
N GLU A 349 -7.35 -44.30 2.52
CA GLU A 349 -8.09 -44.79 3.69
C GLU A 349 -9.12 -45.87 3.31
N ILE A 350 -9.86 -45.69 2.21
CA ILE A 350 -10.78 -46.71 1.69
C ILE A 350 -10.04 -48.00 1.33
N VAL A 351 -8.87 -47.91 0.67
CA VAL A 351 -8.05 -49.08 0.34
C VAL A 351 -7.58 -49.79 1.61
N ASN A 352 -7.08 -49.05 2.59
CA ASN A 352 -6.64 -49.59 3.88
C ASN A 352 -7.78 -50.26 4.65
N LEU A 353 -8.98 -49.67 4.68
CA LEU A 353 -10.15 -50.26 5.29
C LEU A 353 -10.60 -51.52 4.55
N ARG A 354 -10.60 -51.52 3.21
CA ARG A 354 -10.89 -52.71 2.41
C ARG A 354 -9.90 -53.84 2.68
N HIS A 355 -8.61 -53.52 2.80
CA HIS A 355 -7.58 -54.49 3.16
C HIS A 355 -7.83 -55.08 4.55
N LYS A 356 -8.08 -54.24 5.57
CA LYS A 356 -8.44 -54.68 6.93
C LYS A 356 -9.67 -55.59 6.94
N VAL A 357 -10.72 -55.23 6.21
CA VAL A 357 -11.93 -56.07 6.08
C VAL A 357 -11.59 -57.42 5.43
N SER A 358 -10.72 -57.44 4.41
CA SER A 358 -10.27 -58.68 3.79
C SER A 358 -9.51 -59.57 4.77
N THR A 359 -8.57 -59.02 5.54
CA THR A 359 -7.81 -59.77 6.55
C THR A 359 -8.71 -60.30 7.66
N LEU A 360 -9.62 -59.49 8.18
CA LEU A 360 -10.57 -59.95 9.20
C LEU A 360 -11.48 -61.08 8.69
N ARG A 361 -11.84 -61.06 7.39
CA ARG A 361 -12.60 -62.14 6.78
C ARG A 361 -11.80 -63.43 6.68
N THR A 362 -10.51 -63.36 6.35
CA THR A 362 -9.64 -64.55 6.32
C THR A 362 -9.43 -65.11 7.72
N ASP A 363 -9.13 -64.25 8.69
CA ASP A 363 -8.93 -64.66 10.09
C ASP A 363 -10.19 -65.32 10.65
N LEU A 364 -11.37 -64.77 10.33
CA LEU A 364 -12.64 -65.38 10.73
C LEU A 364 -12.82 -66.75 10.08
N ALA A 365 -12.57 -66.91 8.78
CA ALA A 365 -12.67 -68.19 8.08
C ALA A 365 -11.70 -69.24 8.66
N ASP A 366 -10.47 -68.84 8.99
CA ASP A 366 -9.48 -69.71 9.63
C ASP A 366 -9.91 -70.09 11.06
N SER A 367 -10.47 -69.14 11.81
CA SER A 367 -11.03 -69.43 13.15
C SER A 367 -12.23 -70.37 13.09
N GLU A 368 -13.13 -70.21 12.12
CA GLU A 368 -14.26 -71.12 11.91
C GLU A 368 -13.79 -72.52 11.49
N LYS A 369 -12.76 -72.60 10.64
CA LYS A 369 -12.17 -73.87 10.22
C LYS A 369 -11.54 -74.60 11.40
N THR A 370 -10.70 -73.92 12.18
CA THR A 370 -10.08 -74.52 13.38
C THR A 370 -11.12 -74.97 14.42
N GLN A 371 -12.20 -74.21 14.61
CA GLN A 371 -13.33 -74.63 15.44
C GLN A 371 -14.01 -75.90 14.89
N LYS A 372 -14.27 -75.98 13.58
CA LYS A 372 -14.83 -77.19 12.95
C LYS A 372 -13.91 -78.40 13.14
N ASP A 373 -12.61 -78.23 12.95
CA ASP A 373 -11.61 -79.29 13.16
C ASP A 373 -11.58 -79.75 14.62
N PHE A 374 -11.68 -78.83 15.59
CA PHE A 374 -11.78 -79.18 17.00
C PHE A 374 -13.04 -80.01 17.31
N VAL A 375 -14.18 -79.67 16.72
CA VAL A 375 -15.42 -80.44 16.86
C VAL A 375 -15.27 -81.83 16.26
N VAL A 376 -14.69 -81.97 15.06
CA VAL A 376 -14.46 -83.29 14.44
C VAL A 376 -13.49 -84.12 15.26
N LEU A 377 -12.38 -83.54 15.73
CA LEU A 377 -11.39 -84.25 16.53
C LEU A 377 -11.95 -84.68 17.89
N SER A 378 -12.73 -83.84 18.55
CA SER A 378 -13.38 -84.18 19.83
C SER A 378 -14.42 -85.29 19.66
N GLN A 379 -15.24 -85.26 18.60
CA GLN A 379 -16.13 -86.37 18.26
C GLN A 379 -15.36 -87.65 17.95
N HIS A 380 -14.29 -87.56 17.16
CA HIS A 380 -13.45 -88.72 16.83
C HIS A 380 -12.85 -89.35 18.09
N LEU A 381 -12.31 -88.53 18.99
CA LEU A 381 -11.77 -88.96 20.27
C LEU A 381 -12.85 -89.62 21.14
N GLN A 382 -14.05 -89.05 21.19
CA GLN A 382 -15.15 -89.60 21.99
C GLN A 382 -15.60 -90.97 21.47
N VAL A 383 -15.69 -91.14 20.16
CA VAL A 383 -15.94 -92.45 19.52
C VAL A 383 -14.81 -93.45 19.82
N GLN A 384 -13.55 -93.03 19.75
CA GLN A 384 -12.42 -93.90 20.11
C GLN A 384 -12.47 -94.34 21.57
N LEU A 385 -12.80 -93.43 22.49
CA LEU A 385 -12.95 -93.75 23.91
C LEU A 385 -14.13 -94.70 24.17
N GLU A 386 -15.28 -94.49 23.52
CA GLU A 386 -16.42 -95.42 23.60
C GLU A 386 -16.09 -96.80 23.05
N LYS A 387 -15.41 -96.87 21.90
CA LYS A 387 -14.91 -98.14 21.33
C LYS A 387 -13.94 -98.84 22.28
N GLN A 388 -13.03 -98.11 22.91
CA GLN A 388 -12.08 -98.66 23.87
C GLN A 388 -12.77 -99.14 25.16
N ARG A 389 -13.82 -98.46 25.62
CA ARG A 389 -14.64 -98.90 26.76
C ARG A 389 -15.39 -100.19 26.43
N ALA A 390 -16.08 -100.25 25.29
CA ALA A 390 -16.78 -101.46 24.83
C ALA A 390 -15.82 -102.67 24.66
N GLN A 391 -14.59 -102.44 24.19
CA GLN A 391 -13.56 -103.49 24.08
C GLN A 391 -12.97 -103.95 25.42
N ASN A 392 -13.15 -103.19 26.51
CA ASN A 392 -12.63 -103.51 27.84
C ASN A 392 -13.72 -103.85 28.87
N GLU A 393 -15.00 -103.91 28.48
CA GLU A 393 -16.10 -104.25 29.39
C GLU A 393 -16.11 -105.73 29.82
N GLU A 394 -15.49 -106.63 29.07
CA GLU A 394 -15.27 -108.02 29.50
C GLU A 394 -13.83 -108.23 30.00
N VAL A 395 -13.59 -107.95 31.28
CA VAL A 395 -12.40 -108.43 31.99
C VAL A 395 -12.59 -109.91 32.31
N ARG A 396 -12.48 -110.77 31.27
CA ARG A 396 -12.49 -112.22 31.43
C ARG A 396 -11.06 -112.70 31.67
N TRP A 397 -10.83 -113.37 32.79
CA TRP A 397 -9.57 -114.08 33.04
C TRP A 397 -9.38 -115.14 31.95
N GLN A 398 -8.35 -114.99 31.13
CA GLN A 398 -8.09 -115.90 30.02
C GLN A 398 -7.36 -117.15 30.54
N ASP A 399 -7.77 -118.32 30.05
CA ASP A 399 -7.09 -119.57 30.37
C ASP A 399 -5.81 -119.71 29.53
N PRO A 400 -4.66 -120.11 30.12
CA PRO A 400 -3.43 -120.42 29.38
C PRO A 400 -3.57 -121.41 28.22
N GLU A 401 -4.58 -122.27 28.23
CA GLU A 401 -4.82 -123.22 27.13
C GLU A 401 -5.45 -122.54 25.90
N ASP A 402 -6.26 -121.51 26.09
CA ASP A 402 -7.03 -120.83 25.05
C ASP A 402 -6.22 -119.78 24.25
N VAL A 403 -5.02 -119.43 24.72
CA VAL A 403 -4.23 -118.32 24.16
C VAL A 403 -2.96 -118.81 23.48
N SER A 404 -2.86 -118.59 22.17
CA SER A 404 -1.69 -118.98 21.37
C SER A 404 -0.65 -117.88 21.20
N HIS A 405 -0.97 -116.61 21.49
CA HIS A 405 -0.12 -115.43 21.25
C HIS A 405 -0.15 -114.45 22.42
N CYS A 406 0.94 -113.71 22.65
CA CYS A 406 0.99 -112.64 23.65
C CYS A 406 0.01 -111.50 23.31
N ALA A 407 -0.78 -111.02 24.27
CA ALA A 407 -1.78 -109.98 24.03
C ALA A 407 -1.24 -108.55 23.81
N SER A 408 0.08 -108.33 23.82
CA SER A 408 0.72 -107.03 23.57
C SER A 408 1.57 -107.02 22.30
N CYS A 409 2.51 -107.96 22.21
CA CYS A 409 3.44 -108.05 21.08
C CYS A 409 3.12 -109.15 20.07
N GLU A 410 2.03 -109.90 20.28
CA GLU A 410 1.54 -110.97 19.40
C GLU A 410 2.50 -112.15 19.19
N THR A 411 3.61 -112.24 19.94
CA THR A 411 4.54 -113.38 19.88
C THR A 411 3.84 -114.69 20.24
N THR A 412 3.96 -115.70 19.36
CA THR A 412 3.37 -117.04 19.55
C THR A 412 4.06 -117.80 20.68
N PHE A 413 3.27 -118.43 21.55
CA PHE A 413 3.79 -119.27 22.64
C PHE A 413 4.24 -120.65 22.12
N PRO A 414 5.32 -121.24 22.66
CA PRO A 414 5.76 -122.60 22.28
C PRO A 414 4.68 -123.65 22.52
N ALA A 415 4.56 -124.65 21.65
CA ALA A 415 3.56 -125.72 21.80
C ALA A 415 3.92 -126.70 22.94
N GLY A 416 2.90 -127.24 23.61
CA GLY A 416 3.05 -128.20 24.72
C GLY A 416 3.35 -127.57 26.08
N ASN A 417 3.69 -128.41 27.07
CA ASN A 417 3.86 -128.00 28.47
C ASN A 417 4.93 -126.91 28.71
N ALA A 418 5.87 -126.73 27.78
CA ALA A 418 6.89 -125.68 27.85
C ALA A 418 6.29 -124.28 27.67
N GLY A 419 5.29 -124.11 26.79
CA GLY A 419 4.63 -122.82 26.58
C GLY A 419 3.69 -122.43 27.71
N LEU A 420 3.07 -123.39 28.37
CA LEU A 420 2.13 -123.14 29.47
C LEU A 420 2.80 -122.41 30.66
N ARG A 421 4.10 -122.62 30.87
CA ARG A 421 4.88 -121.95 31.93
C ARG A 421 5.28 -120.51 31.60
N LEU A 422 5.25 -120.13 30.32
CA LEU A 422 5.62 -118.79 29.85
C LEU A 422 4.40 -117.86 29.73
N LYS A 423 3.19 -118.41 29.75
CA LYS A 423 1.92 -117.70 29.69
C LYS A 423 1.54 -117.18 31.07
N THR A 424 1.58 -115.86 31.28
CA THR A 424 1.18 -115.25 32.55
C THR A 424 0.12 -114.19 32.34
N ASN A 425 -0.94 -114.22 33.14
CA ASN A 425 -2.01 -113.22 33.10
C ASN A 425 -1.59 -111.90 33.76
N CYS A 426 -1.95 -110.78 33.13
CA CYS A 426 -1.97 -109.47 33.78
C CYS A 426 -3.00 -109.47 34.91
N LYS A 427 -2.59 -109.04 36.10
CA LYS A 427 -3.46 -108.99 37.28
C LYS A 427 -4.53 -107.89 37.21
N HIS A 428 -4.46 -106.95 36.27
CA HIS A 428 -5.46 -105.90 36.09
C HIS A 428 -6.51 -106.24 35.03
N CYS A 429 -6.10 -106.67 33.83
CA CYS A 429 -7.01 -106.93 32.71
C CYS A 429 -7.25 -108.42 32.41
N GLY A 430 -6.60 -109.35 33.12
CA GLY A 430 -6.83 -110.80 32.99
C GLY A 430 -6.32 -111.46 31.72
N LYS A 431 -5.80 -110.71 30.75
CA LYS A 431 -5.22 -111.21 29.49
C LYS A 431 -3.84 -111.82 29.68
N ILE A 432 -3.42 -112.72 28.79
CA ILE A 432 -2.14 -113.44 28.86
C ILE A 432 -1.05 -112.73 28.06
N PHE A 433 0.13 -112.60 28.67
CA PHE A 433 1.29 -111.94 28.10
C PHE A 433 2.55 -112.82 28.22
N CYS A 434 3.54 -112.56 27.37
CA CYS A 434 4.89 -113.11 27.53
C CYS A 434 5.61 -112.41 28.70
N PRO A 435 6.70 -113.00 29.22
CA PRO A 435 7.43 -112.44 30.35
C PRO A 435 7.94 -111.02 30.10
N ASP A 436 8.36 -110.71 28.88
CA ASP A 436 8.88 -109.40 28.51
C ASP A 436 7.80 -108.31 28.59
N CYS A 437 6.60 -108.61 28.09
CA CYS A 437 5.43 -107.71 28.13
C CYS A 437 4.71 -107.70 29.49
N LEU A 438 5.10 -108.57 30.41
CA LEU A 438 4.61 -108.63 31.78
C LEU A 438 5.72 -108.38 32.80
N SER A 439 6.66 -107.50 32.46
CA SER A 439 7.83 -107.18 33.29
C SER A 439 7.54 -106.15 34.39
N LYS A 440 6.46 -105.37 34.26
CA LYS A 440 6.12 -104.26 35.15
C LYS A 440 5.27 -104.72 36.34
N GLN A 441 5.62 -104.21 37.52
CA GLN A 441 4.95 -104.51 38.78
C GLN A 441 4.28 -103.25 39.31
N VAL A 442 3.03 -103.37 39.75
CA VAL A 442 2.35 -102.30 40.48
C VAL A 442 2.64 -102.48 41.97
N PRO A 443 3.04 -101.40 42.70
CA PRO A 443 3.24 -101.45 44.14
C PRO A 443 1.96 -101.92 44.86
N PRO A 444 2.09 -102.64 45.98
CA PRO A 444 0.95 -103.10 46.74
C PRO A 444 0.11 -101.94 47.27
N GLN A 445 -1.18 -101.92 46.95
CA GLN A 445 -2.13 -101.03 47.60
C GLN A 445 -2.60 -101.70 48.90
N GLY A 446 -1.84 -101.50 49.99
CA GLY A 446 -2.22 -101.91 51.35
C GLY A 446 -1.15 -102.72 52.12
N GLN A 447 -1.29 -102.79 53.45
CA GLN A 447 -0.29 -103.34 54.38
C GLN A 447 -0.08 -104.87 54.32
N ARG A 448 -0.81 -105.62 53.48
CA ARG A 448 -0.67 -107.08 53.33
C ARG A 448 -0.81 -107.62 51.89
N SER A 449 -0.55 -106.82 50.86
CA SER A 449 -0.57 -107.30 49.46
C SER A 449 0.83 -107.48 48.87
N LYS A 450 0.98 -108.49 48.00
CA LYS A 450 2.22 -108.72 47.24
C LYS A 450 2.19 -107.88 45.94
N PRO A 451 3.36 -107.47 45.39
CA PRO A 451 3.42 -106.79 44.10
C PRO A 451 2.72 -107.60 43.00
N ALA A 452 1.93 -106.93 42.16
CA ALA A 452 1.15 -107.57 41.10
C ALA A 452 1.74 -107.22 39.73
N LEU A 453 2.00 -108.26 38.91
CA LEU A 453 2.46 -108.08 37.54
C LEU A 453 1.30 -107.64 36.64
N VAL A 454 1.51 -106.57 35.89
CA VAL A 454 0.54 -106.03 34.95
C VAL A 454 1.21 -105.72 33.60
N CYS A 455 0.43 -105.70 32.52
CA CYS A 455 0.96 -105.30 31.22
C CYS A 455 1.23 -103.78 31.17
N ASP A 456 2.01 -103.36 30.16
CA ASP A 456 2.44 -101.96 29.99
C ASP A 456 1.30 -100.94 29.99
N LEU A 457 0.21 -101.23 29.27
CA LEU A 457 -0.96 -100.36 29.21
C LEU A 457 -1.61 -100.22 30.59
N CYS A 458 -1.85 -101.33 31.27
CA CYS A 458 -2.41 -101.34 32.62
C CYS A 458 -1.48 -100.66 33.64
N HIS A 459 -0.16 -100.75 33.46
CA HIS A 459 0.79 -100.02 34.29
C HIS A 459 0.65 -98.50 34.12
N THR A 460 0.51 -98.00 32.89
CA THR A 460 0.28 -96.55 32.64
C THR A 460 -1.06 -96.05 33.18
N LEU A 461 -2.07 -96.92 33.27
CA LEU A 461 -3.38 -96.59 33.85
C LEU A 461 -3.39 -96.63 35.38
N LEU A 462 -2.65 -97.55 36.00
CA LEU A 462 -2.66 -97.78 37.45
C LEU A 462 -1.58 -97.01 38.21
N VAL A 463 -0.48 -96.62 37.56
CA VAL A 463 0.62 -95.87 38.17
C VAL A 463 0.59 -94.43 37.66
N ASN A 464 0.17 -93.49 38.51
CA ASN A 464 -0.06 -92.08 38.15
C ASN A 464 1.20 -91.38 37.58
N GLU A 465 2.39 -91.76 38.04
CA GLU A 465 3.65 -91.22 37.54
C GLU A 465 4.04 -91.75 36.15
N ALA A 466 3.47 -92.88 35.72
CA ALA A 466 3.77 -93.53 34.44
C ALA A 466 2.87 -93.06 33.28
N ALA A 467 1.91 -92.16 33.55
CA ALA A 467 1.03 -91.61 32.52
C ALA A 467 1.77 -90.54 31.67
N PRO A 468 1.60 -90.53 30.33
CA PRO A 468 2.14 -89.47 29.47
C PRO A 468 1.71 -88.07 29.90
N TYR A 469 2.54 -87.06 29.63
CA TYR A 469 2.44 -85.66 30.10
C TYR A 469 1.02 -85.03 30.02
N PHE A 470 0.18 -85.43 29.05
CA PHE A 470 -1.18 -84.92 28.88
C PHE A 470 -2.19 -85.39 29.96
N SER A 471 -1.87 -86.39 30.78
CA SER A 471 -2.78 -86.93 31.80
C SER A 471 -2.51 -86.39 33.21
N ARG A 472 -1.44 -85.61 33.42
CA ARG A 472 -1.11 -84.97 34.72
C ARG A 472 -1.94 -83.69 34.88
N GLY A 473 -3.23 -83.84 35.15
CA GLY A 473 -4.17 -82.73 35.29
C GLY A 473 -3.88 -81.86 36.52
N SER A 474 -3.24 -80.71 36.29
CA SER A 474 -3.27 -79.54 37.18
C SER A 474 -3.42 -78.28 36.31
N PHE A 475 -4.54 -78.18 35.58
CA PHE A 475 -4.97 -76.90 35.03
C PHE A 475 -5.76 -76.17 36.12
N SER A 476 -5.04 -75.36 36.89
CA SER A 476 -5.66 -74.41 37.81
C SER A 476 -6.43 -73.40 36.97
N ALA A 477 -7.75 -73.52 36.97
CA ALA A 477 -8.65 -72.56 36.37
C ALA A 477 -8.61 -71.26 37.18
N ASN A 478 -7.57 -70.44 36.97
CA ASN A 478 -7.58 -69.06 37.41
C ASN A 478 -6.58 -68.21 36.63
N LYS A 479 -7.10 -67.08 36.12
CA LYS A 479 -6.44 -65.95 35.45
C LYS A 479 -6.08 -66.14 33.96
N ILE A 480 -7.09 -66.02 33.11
CA ILE A 480 -6.93 -65.26 31.87
C ILE A 480 -7.57 -63.90 32.10
N LYS A 481 -6.74 -62.88 32.35
CA LYS A 481 -7.17 -61.49 32.22
C LYS A 481 -7.38 -61.24 30.73
N LEU A 482 -8.64 -61.07 30.33
CA LEU A 482 -8.98 -60.41 29.08
C LEU A 482 -8.37 -58.99 29.11
N PRO A 483 -7.57 -58.59 28.10
CA PRO A 483 -7.28 -57.19 27.93
C PRO A 483 -8.57 -56.50 27.46
N VAL A 484 -9.11 -55.65 28.33
CA VAL A 484 -10.04 -54.59 27.92
C VAL A 484 -9.27 -53.69 26.96
N SER A 485 -9.59 -53.79 25.68
CA SER A 485 -9.24 -52.79 24.69
C SER A 485 -9.99 -51.49 25.01
N PRO A 486 -9.31 -50.33 25.06
CA PRO A 486 -9.99 -49.06 25.21
C PRO A 486 -10.85 -48.81 23.97
N SER A 487 -12.13 -48.57 24.21
CA SER A 487 -13.05 -47.99 23.22
C SER A 487 -12.53 -46.63 22.77
N PRO A 488 -12.27 -46.38 21.48
CA PRO A 488 -12.33 -45.04 20.96
C PRO A 488 -13.81 -44.75 20.68
N ALA A 489 -14.43 -44.00 21.59
CA ALA A 489 -15.64 -43.27 21.26
C ALA A 489 -15.29 -42.31 20.10
N SER A 490 -15.63 -42.69 18.87
CA SER A 490 -15.76 -41.76 17.76
C SER A 490 -17.04 -40.96 17.97
N PRO A 491 -17.01 -39.64 18.17
CA PRO A 491 -18.17 -38.83 17.86
C PRO A 491 -18.41 -38.93 16.35
N SER A 492 -19.63 -39.28 15.98
CA SER A 492 -20.13 -39.32 14.62
C SER A 492 -19.75 -38.06 13.83
N SER A 493 -19.05 -38.23 12.72
CA SER A 493 -18.72 -37.20 11.73
C SER A 493 -19.94 -36.62 11.00
N THR A 494 -21.16 -36.86 11.49
CA THR A 494 -22.42 -36.35 10.94
C THR A 494 -22.92 -35.06 11.61
N GLU A 495 -22.36 -34.62 12.75
CA GLU A 495 -22.79 -33.36 13.40
C GLU A 495 -21.94 -32.13 13.08
N ARG A 496 -20.72 -32.29 12.53
CA ARG A 496 -19.88 -31.13 12.13
C ARG A 496 -20.13 -30.63 10.71
N LEU A 497 -20.79 -31.43 9.87
CA LEU A 497 -21.24 -31.00 8.55
C LEU A 497 -22.62 -30.32 8.59
N HIS A 498 -23.44 -30.56 9.63
CA HIS A 498 -24.73 -29.89 9.76
C HIS A 498 -24.63 -28.45 10.30
N ASN A 499 -23.58 -28.13 11.07
CA ASN A 499 -23.36 -26.77 11.59
C ASN A 499 -22.41 -25.89 10.74
N ARG A 500 -21.95 -26.38 9.58
CA ARG A 500 -21.18 -25.58 8.60
C ARG A 500 -21.91 -25.37 7.27
N LEU A 501 -23.02 -26.07 7.05
CA LEU A 501 -23.90 -25.91 5.89
C LEU A 501 -25.18 -25.10 6.21
N LEU A 502 -25.23 -24.47 7.39
CA LEU A 502 -26.27 -23.50 7.77
C LEU A 502 -25.76 -22.04 7.82
N ASP A 503 -24.52 -21.79 7.38
CA ASP A 503 -23.97 -20.43 7.17
C ASP A 503 -23.92 -20.02 5.69
N LEU A 504 -24.46 -20.84 4.77
CA LEU A 504 -24.42 -20.56 3.32
C LEU A 504 -25.79 -20.52 2.63
N VAL A 505 -26.90 -20.62 3.35
CA VAL A 505 -28.23 -20.42 2.77
C VAL A 505 -29.17 -19.76 3.79
N GLN A 506 -29.23 -18.43 3.80
CA GLN A 506 -30.49 -17.68 3.84
C GLN A 506 -30.30 -16.22 3.40
N PRO A 507 -31.33 -15.60 2.80
CA PRO A 507 -31.21 -14.37 2.04
C PRO A 507 -31.16 -13.16 2.97
N HIS A 508 -30.21 -12.25 2.73
CA HIS A 508 -30.28 -10.93 3.32
C HIS A 508 -31.52 -10.19 2.78
N ARG A 509 -32.52 -10.04 3.65
CA ARG A 509 -33.47 -8.92 3.60
C ARG A 509 -32.66 -7.62 3.73
N THR A 510 -32.63 -6.83 2.66
CA THR A 510 -32.24 -5.41 2.72
C THR A 510 -33.38 -4.63 3.36
N ALA A 511 -33.26 -4.35 4.66
CA ALA A 511 -33.98 -3.27 5.31
C ALA A 511 -33.25 -1.94 5.06
N ALA A 512 -34.04 -0.88 5.02
CA ALA A 512 -33.77 0.50 4.63
C ALA A 512 -32.47 1.15 5.19
N PRO A 513 -31.93 2.17 4.50
CA PRO A 513 -30.69 2.84 4.88
C PRO A 513 -30.85 3.70 6.16
N PRO A 514 -29.81 3.81 6.99
CA PRO A 514 -29.74 4.86 8.00
C PRO A 514 -29.36 6.19 7.34
N GLU A 515 -30.11 7.20 7.74
CA GLU A 515 -29.92 8.62 7.52
C GLU A 515 -28.47 9.05 7.77
N ALA A 516 -27.81 9.59 6.75
CA ALA A 516 -26.46 10.09 6.83
C ALA A 516 -26.42 11.37 7.67
N ALA A 517 -25.73 11.32 8.81
CA ALA A 517 -25.31 12.52 9.53
C ALA A 517 -24.40 13.37 8.64
N ALA A 518 -24.79 14.62 8.45
CA ALA A 518 -24.09 15.62 7.66
C ALA A 518 -22.65 15.90 8.17
N PRO A 519 -21.71 16.28 7.29
CA PRO A 519 -20.39 16.75 7.69
C PRO A 519 -20.48 18.10 8.42
N PRO A 520 -19.57 18.40 9.37
CA PRO A 520 -19.55 19.69 10.04
C PRO A 520 -19.22 20.82 9.04
N ALA A 521 -20.01 21.89 9.11
CA ALA A 521 -19.87 23.07 8.28
C ALA A 521 -18.51 23.77 8.47
N PRO A 522 -17.96 24.41 7.43
CA PRO A 522 -16.76 25.25 7.56
C PRO A 522 -17.05 26.47 8.47
N PRO A 523 -16.04 26.98 9.20
CA PRO A 523 -16.23 28.14 10.06
C PRO A 523 -16.60 29.37 9.22
N ARG A 524 -17.68 30.06 9.64
CA ARG A 524 -18.07 31.35 9.08
C ARG A 524 -16.93 32.37 9.24
N PRO A 525 -16.70 33.26 8.25
CA PRO A 525 -15.79 34.38 8.43
C PRO A 525 -16.35 35.32 9.50
N VAL A 526 -15.53 35.54 10.53
CA VAL A 526 -15.77 36.58 11.54
C VAL A 526 -15.70 37.93 10.83
N ARG A 527 -16.83 38.63 10.82
CA ARG A 527 -16.94 40.00 10.34
C ARG A 527 -16.12 40.90 11.29
N PRO A 528 -15.17 41.72 10.81
CA PRO A 528 -14.48 42.66 11.68
C PRO A 528 -15.46 43.75 12.15
N PRO A 529 -15.25 44.34 13.34
CA PRO A 529 -16.07 45.45 13.84
C PRO A 529 -15.90 46.67 12.93
N PRO A 530 -16.93 47.51 12.75
CA PRO A 530 -16.79 48.72 11.97
C PRO A 530 -15.90 49.71 12.73
N TYR A 531 -14.74 50.01 12.14
CA TYR A 531 -13.91 51.13 12.53
C TYR A 531 -14.66 52.44 12.17
N ARG A 532 -14.90 53.30 13.16
CA ARG A 532 -15.33 54.69 12.95
C ARG A 532 -14.18 55.49 12.31
N PRO A 533 -14.40 56.21 11.20
CA PRO A 533 -13.65 57.42 10.92
C PRO A 533 -14.39 58.61 11.55
N ARG A 534 -13.66 59.40 12.33
CA ARG A 534 -14.01 60.79 12.62
C ARG A 534 -14.19 61.54 11.30
N GLY A 535 -15.17 62.44 11.29
CA GLY A 535 -15.64 63.13 10.09
C GLY A 535 -14.70 64.20 9.52
N SER A 536 -15.07 64.60 8.31
CA SER A 536 -14.87 65.88 7.59
C SER A 536 -14.96 65.50 6.10
N ALA A 537 -15.71 66.12 5.20
CA ALA A 537 -16.68 67.21 5.21
C ALA A 537 -17.32 67.22 3.79
N VAL A 538 -18.58 67.68 3.68
CA VAL A 538 -19.18 68.37 2.50
C VAL A 538 -19.40 67.52 1.21
N SER A 539 -20.64 67.10 0.90
CA SER A 539 -21.63 67.72 -0.04
C SER A 539 -21.14 67.72 -1.51
N LEU A 540 -21.86 67.35 -2.58
CA LEU A 540 -23.28 67.09 -2.93
C LEU A 540 -23.27 66.45 -4.37
N PRO A 541 -24.41 66.18 -5.06
CA PRO A 541 -24.69 64.89 -5.70
C PRO A 541 -24.56 64.89 -7.24
N GLU A 542 -24.55 63.71 -7.87
CA GLU A 542 -25.24 63.53 -9.15
C GLU A 542 -25.61 62.07 -9.41
N THR A 543 -26.78 61.93 -10.02
CA THR A 543 -27.66 60.76 -10.09
C THR A 543 -27.23 59.73 -11.14
N ALA A 544 -27.36 58.46 -10.79
CA ALA A 544 -27.40 57.34 -11.74
C ALA A 544 -28.83 56.85 -11.93
N ALA A 545 -29.21 56.58 -13.19
CA ALA A 545 -30.23 55.65 -13.72
C ALA A 545 -30.80 56.28 -15.02
N THR A 546 -30.98 55.59 -16.15
CA THR A 546 -31.39 54.19 -16.31
C THR A 546 -31.08 53.73 -17.75
N ALA A 547 -30.66 52.49 -17.90
CA ALA A 547 -30.66 51.78 -19.18
C ALA A 547 -31.97 50.98 -19.30
N ALA A 548 -32.70 51.15 -20.41
CA ALA A 548 -33.63 50.15 -20.95
C ALA A 548 -33.93 50.48 -22.44
N SER A 549 -33.69 49.50 -23.31
CA SER A 549 -34.21 49.35 -24.68
C SER A 549 -35.22 48.18 -24.66
N PRO A 550 -35.96 47.80 -25.73
CA PRO A 550 -36.06 48.36 -27.09
C PRO A 550 -37.52 48.39 -27.67
N ALA A 551 -37.62 48.78 -28.95
CA ALA A 551 -38.57 48.31 -29.99
C ALA A 551 -39.62 49.28 -30.58
N ALA A 552 -39.53 49.39 -31.92
CA ALA A 552 -40.59 49.33 -32.94
C ALA A 552 -41.37 50.60 -33.41
N VAL A 553 -41.08 50.96 -34.67
CA VAL A 553 -42.01 51.10 -35.82
C VAL A 553 -42.72 52.45 -36.11
N SER A 554 -42.57 52.87 -37.39
CA SER A 554 -43.41 53.71 -38.27
C SER A 554 -43.42 55.24 -38.06
N GLN A 555 -42.85 56.01 -39.00
CA GLN A 555 -43.48 56.57 -40.22
C GLN A 555 -44.52 57.67 -39.95
N THR A 556 -44.19 58.91 -40.35
CA THR A 556 -44.99 59.90 -41.13
C THR A 556 -44.28 61.27 -41.03
N LEU A 557 -43.63 61.77 -42.07
CA LEU A 557 -44.15 62.58 -43.19
C LEU A 557 -44.56 64.02 -42.83
N ARG A 558 -44.03 64.95 -43.65
CA ARG A 558 -44.41 66.37 -43.90
C ARG A 558 -43.84 67.38 -42.89
N SER A 559 -43.31 68.55 -43.26
CA SER A 559 -43.17 69.25 -44.54
C SER A 559 -42.39 70.55 -44.28
N SER A 560 -41.44 70.90 -45.15
CA SER A 560 -40.93 72.29 -45.30
C SER A 560 -42.04 73.21 -45.85
N PRO A 561 -41.96 74.55 -45.69
CA PRO A 561 -41.10 75.40 -46.54
C PRO A 561 -40.39 76.54 -45.76
N VAL A 562 -39.14 76.92 -46.07
CA VAL A 562 -38.68 77.94 -47.06
C VAL A 562 -39.47 79.26 -47.04
N LEU A 563 -38.86 80.34 -46.53
CA LEU A 563 -38.53 81.59 -47.25
C LEU A 563 -38.06 82.71 -46.27
N THR A 564 -36.96 83.34 -46.66
CA THR A 564 -36.23 84.54 -46.20
C THR A 564 -37.01 85.87 -46.45
N PRO A 565 -36.45 87.11 -46.34
CA PRO A 565 -35.42 87.73 -45.49
C PRO A 565 -35.81 89.16 -44.96
N THR A 566 -34.83 89.84 -44.33
CA THR A 566 -34.58 91.32 -44.29
C THR A 566 -35.48 92.26 -43.48
N ALA A 567 -34.88 92.93 -42.48
CA ALA A 567 -34.92 94.39 -42.35
C ALA A 567 -33.83 94.87 -41.38
N ALA A 568 -33.14 95.93 -41.78
CA ALA A 568 -32.07 96.62 -41.07
C ALA A 568 -32.59 97.92 -40.41
N PHE A 569 -31.66 98.60 -39.72
CA PHE A 569 -31.60 100.03 -39.37
C PHE A 569 -31.99 100.51 -37.94
N THR A 570 -30.90 100.82 -37.19
CA THR A 570 -30.57 102.07 -36.47
C THR A 570 -31.24 102.50 -35.15
N LYS A 571 -30.41 102.72 -34.12
CA LYS A 571 -30.15 104.01 -33.42
C LYS A 571 -28.95 103.84 -32.47
N ARG A 572 -27.84 104.56 -32.68
CA ARG A 572 -27.46 105.89 -32.11
C ARG A 572 -26.85 105.72 -30.71
N GLU A 573 -25.51 105.69 -30.61
CA GLU A 573 -24.63 106.82 -30.24
C GLU A 573 -25.07 107.54 -28.97
N GLU A 574 -24.27 107.42 -27.90
CA GLU A 574 -23.86 108.50 -26.99
C GLU A 574 -22.48 108.13 -26.42
N LEU A 575 -21.59 109.11 -26.39
CA LEU A 575 -20.16 109.06 -26.12
C LEU A 575 -19.87 109.72 -24.77
N SER A 576 -18.86 109.18 -24.06
CA SER A 576 -17.89 109.89 -23.19
C SER A 576 -18.27 110.19 -21.71
N PRO A 577 -17.29 110.52 -20.83
CA PRO A 577 -16.03 109.80 -20.57
C PRO A 577 -15.59 109.82 -19.07
N SER A 578 -14.45 109.16 -18.80
CA SER A 578 -13.45 109.46 -17.74
C SER A 578 -13.70 109.01 -16.28
N GLN A 579 -12.98 107.96 -15.86
CA GLN A 579 -11.85 108.03 -14.90
C GLN A 579 -10.96 106.79 -15.02
#